data_AF-A0A931YGK6-F1
#
_entry.id   AF-A0A931YGK6-F1
#
_cell.length_a   1.000
_cell.length_b   1.000
_cell.length_c   1.000
_cell.angle_alpha   90.00
_cell.angle_beta   90.00
_cell.angle_gamma   90.00
#
_symmetry.space_group_name_H-M   'P 1'
#
loop_
_entity.id
_entity.type
_entity.pdbx_description
1 polymer ?
#
loop_
_entity_poly.entity_id
_entity_poly.type
_entity_poly.pdbx_seq_one_letter_code
_entity_poly.pdbx_strand_id
1 'polypeptide(L)'
;DSLHGKLLTLPDHLEIYPAHFGGAACGKGLSGKPMSTLGFERLFNPALQITSKEAFVEFALTDLPEPPPVFAVNRRINAGVG
;
A
#
# COMPACT_ATOMS: atom_id res chain seq x y z
N ASP A 1 -11.77 -5.81 -2.64
CA ASP A 1 -12.65 -5.94 -1.46
C ASP A 1 -12.05 -5.42 -0.16
N SER A 2 -10.75 -5.61 0.10
CA SER A 2 -10.12 -5.10 1.34
C SER A 2 -10.24 -3.59 1.53
N LEU A 3 -10.15 -2.80 0.46
CA LEU A 3 -10.19 -1.34 0.53
C LEU A 3 -11.59 -0.83 0.91
N HIS A 4 -12.57 -0.97 0.01
CA HIS A 4 -13.91 -0.42 0.19
C HIS A 4 -14.79 -1.19 1.19
N GLY A 5 -14.57 -2.50 1.34
CA GLY A 5 -15.40 -3.35 2.21
C GLY A 5 -14.86 -3.56 3.62
N LYS A 6 -13.64 -3.09 3.93
CA LYS A 6 -13.04 -3.25 5.26
C LYS A 6 -12.36 -1.99 5.78
N LEU A 7 -11.42 -1.42 5.03
CA LEU A 7 -10.62 -0.29 5.52
C LEU A 7 -11.40 1.03 5.46
N LEU A 8 -12.06 1.30 4.34
CA LEU A 8 -12.77 2.57 4.12
C LEU A 8 -14.12 2.65 4.84
N THR A 9 -14.57 1.55 5.47
CA THR A 9 -15.75 1.52 6.35
C THR A 9 -15.43 1.95 7.78
N LEU A 10 -14.14 2.08 8.13
CA LEU A 10 -13.71 2.44 9.47
C LEU A 10 -13.71 3.98 9.67
N PRO A 11 -13.73 4.45 10.93
CA PRO A 11 -13.75 5.87 11.25
C PRO A 11 -12.48 6.61 10.80
N ASP A 12 -12.66 7.86 10.39
CA ASP A 12 -11.57 8.69 9.86
C ASP A 12 -10.48 9.05 10.87
N HIS A 13 -10.80 9.04 12.17
CA HIS A 13 -9.84 9.37 13.23
C HIS A 13 -8.87 8.22 13.55
N LEU A 14 -9.05 7.04 12.96
CA LEU A 14 -8.11 5.94 13.17
C LEU A 14 -6.76 6.24 12.54
N GLU A 15 -5.71 6.00 13.33
CA GLU A 15 -4.34 6.13 12.90
C GLU A 15 -3.91 4.94 12.04
N ILE A 16 -3.07 5.23 11.06
CA ILE A 16 -2.45 4.25 10.17
C ILE A 16 -0.96 4.23 10.44
N TYR A 17 -0.46 3.06 10.82
CA TYR A 17 0.95 2.77 11.02
C TYR A 17 1.43 1.82 9.92
N PRO A 18 1.95 2.34 8.79
CA PRO A 18 2.42 1.50 7.71
C PRO A 18 3.72 0.79 8.08
N ALA A 19 3.93 -0.41 7.55
CA ALA A 19 5.18 -1.16 7.76
C ALA A 19 6.40 -0.51 7.05
N HIS A 20 6.15 0.34 6.04
CA HIS A 20 7.18 1.03 5.26
C HIS A 20 6.72 2.45 4.92
N PHE A 21 7.65 3.38 4.84
CA PHE A 21 7.45 4.78 4.44
C PHE A 21 8.54 5.20 3.44
N GLY A 22 8.59 6.49 3.08
CA GLY A 22 9.45 7.03 2.02
C GLY A 22 10.89 6.52 2.07
N GLY A 23 11.41 6.11 0.91
CA GLY A 23 12.74 5.49 0.74
C GLY A 23 12.72 3.95 0.66
N ALA A 24 11.61 3.30 0.98
CA ALA A 24 11.47 1.85 0.79
C ALA A 24 11.18 1.48 -0.68
N ALA A 25 11.79 0.40 -1.16
CA ALA A 25 11.61 -0.11 -2.53
C ALA A 25 10.20 -0.66 -2.81
N CYS A 26 9.38 -0.87 -1.78
CA CYS A 26 8.15 -1.64 -1.84
C CYS A 26 6.88 -0.84 -2.19
N GLY A 27 6.95 0.49 -2.43
CA GLY A 27 5.73 1.28 -2.67
C GLY A 27 5.92 2.54 -3.52
N LYS A 28 4.93 2.82 -4.38
CA LYS A 28 4.86 4.02 -5.22
C LYS A 28 4.50 5.24 -4.37
N GLY A 29 5.33 6.29 -4.43
CA GLY A 29 5.01 7.59 -3.84
C GLY A 29 4.82 7.59 -2.31
N LEU A 30 5.52 6.70 -1.59
CA LEU A 30 5.40 6.63 -0.13
C LEU A 30 5.83 7.94 0.53
N SER A 31 4.96 8.48 1.38
CA SER A 31 5.25 9.64 2.23
C SER A 31 6.40 9.33 3.18
N GLY A 32 7.26 10.31 3.47
CA GLY A 32 8.29 10.20 4.52
C GLY A 32 7.73 10.26 5.95
N LYS A 33 6.43 10.50 6.12
CA LYS A 33 5.78 10.48 7.44
C LYS A 33 5.61 9.04 7.93
N PRO A 34 5.93 8.74 9.21
CA PRO A 34 5.84 7.39 9.75
C PRO A 34 4.41 6.94 10.07
N MET A 35 3.43 7.86 10.03
CA MET A 35 2.03 7.60 10.34
C MET A 35 1.09 8.55 9.59
N SER A 36 -0.18 8.16 9.46
CA SER A 36 -1.27 8.95 8.88
C SER A 36 -2.60 8.66 9.61
N THR A 37 -3.73 9.17 9.10
CA THR A 37 -5.07 8.75 9.55
C THR A 37 -5.91 8.30 8.35
N LEU A 38 -6.94 7.48 8.59
CA LEU A 38 -7.86 7.06 7.53
C LEU A 38 -8.54 8.25 6.84
N GLY A 39 -8.94 9.27 7.60
CA GLY A 39 -9.53 10.48 7.03
C GLY A 39 -8.56 11.24 6.13
N PHE A 40 -7.30 11.36 6.54
CA PHE A 40 -6.27 12.02 5.72
C PHE A 40 -6.04 11.24 4.41
N GLU A 41 -5.82 9.93 4.50
CA GLU A 41 -5.63 9.10 3.31
C GLU A 41 -6.84 9.18 2.38
N ARG A 42 -8.07 9.11 2.92
CA ARG A 42 -9.29 9.20 2.11
C ARG A 42 -9.38 10.49 1.29
N LEU A 43 -8.88 11.60 1.82
CA LEU A 43 -8.91 12.90 1.14
C LEU A 43 -7.75 13.08 0.15
N PHE A 44 -6.56 12.57 0.47
CA PHE A 44 -5.33 12.96 -0.24
C PHE A 44 -4.62 11.81 -0.96
N ASN A 45 -4.97 10.55 -0.69
CA ASN A 45 -4.36 9.41 -1.36
C ASN A 45 -5.01 9.20 -2.74
N PRO A 46 -4.26 9.35 -3.84
CA PRO A 46 -4.81 9.25 -5.20
C PRO A 46 -5.37 7.85 -5.50
N ALA A 47 -4.82 6.80 -4.89
CA ALA A 47 -5.31 5.43 -5.07
C ALA A 47 -6.74 5.26 -4.52
N LEU A 48 -7.10 6.04 -3.50
CA LEU A 48 -8.43 5.99 -2.88
C LEU A 48 -9.49 6.80 -3.65
N GLN A 49 -9.07 7.62 -4.61
CA GLN A 49 -9.99 8.37 -5.48
C GLN A 49 -10.46 7.55 -6.69
N ILE A 50 -9.84 6.39 -6.93
CA ILE A 50 -10.16 5.52 -8.06
C ILE A 50 -11.34 4.62 -7.68
N THR A 51 -12.43 4.71 -8.44
CA THR A 51 -13.68 3.99 -8.16
C THR A 51 -13.88 2.73 -9.01
N SER A 52 -13.20 2.62 -10.16
CA SER A 52 -13.19 1.42 -10.98
C SER A 52 -12.06 0.48 -10.53
N LYS A 53 -12.39 -0.81 -10.41
CA LYS A 53 -11.41 -1.84 -10.09
C LYS A 53 -10.35 -1.96 -11.18
N GLU A 54 -10.76 -1.86 -12.44
CA GLU A 54 -9.90 -1.97 -13.61
C GLU A 54 -8.89 -0.82 -13.63
N ALA A 55 -9.37 0.43 -13.44
CA ALA A 55 -8.51 1.60 -13.35
C ALA A 55 -7.57 1.53 -12.13
N PHE A 56 -8.04 0.96 -11.02
CA PHE A 56 -7.20 0.76 -9.83
C PHE A 56 -6.08 -0.26 -10.09
N VAL A 57 -6.39 -1.36 -10.77
CA VAL A 57 -5.41 -2.39 -11.15
C VAL A 57 -4.37 -1.80 -12.10
N GLU A 58 -4.79 -1.04 -13.10
CA GLU A 58 -3.87 -0.34 -14.01
C GLU A 58 -2.94 0.62 -13.24
N PHE A 59 -3.53 1.50 -12.42
CA PHE A 59 -2.76 2.42 -11.57
C PHE A 59 -1.75 1.70 -10.69
N ALA A 60 -2.15 0.59 -10.06
CA ALA A 60 -1.31 -0.18 -9.15
C ALA A 60 -0.16 -0.92 -9.84
N LEU A 61 -0.30 -1.25 -11.13
CA LEU A 61 0.70 -1.99 -11.90
C LEU A 61 1.63 -1.09 -12.73
N THR A 62 1.33 0.20 -12.84
CA THR A 62 2.11 1.15 -13.64
C THR A 62 3.37 1.61 -12.89
N ASP A 63 4.51 1.61 -13.59
CA ASP A 63 5.84 2.04 -13.10
C ASP A 63 6.41 1.22 -11.93
N LEU A 64 6.07 -0.06 -11.85
CA LEU A 64 6.67 -0.95 -10.84
C LEU A 64 8.13 -1.25 -11.20
N PRO A 65 9.09 -1.05 -10.28
CA PRO A 65 10.47 -1.46 -10.50
C PRO A 65 10.59 -2.99 -10.50
N GLU A 66 11.66 -3.50 -11.10
CA GLU A 66 11.98 -4.92 -10.99
C GLU A 66 12.24 -5.29 -9.51
N PRO A 67 11.64 -6.36 -8.98
CA PRO A 67 11.83 -6.76 -7.60
C PRO A 67 13.28 -7.21 -7.37
N PRO A 68 13.93 -6.82 -6.24
CA PRO A 68 15.26 -7.29 -5.91
C PRO A 68 15.32 -8.82 -5.81
N PRO A 69 16.39 -9.49 -6.29
CA PRO A 69 16.50 -10.95 -6.26
C PRO A 69 16.33 -11.59 -4.87
N VAL A 70 16.75 -10.87 -3.82
CA VAL A 70 16.64 -11.32 -2.42
C VAL A 70 15.19 -11.47 -1.95
N PHE A 71 14.21 -10.84 -2.62
CA PHE A 71 12.79 -10.93 -2.23
C PHE A 71 12.26 -12.35 -2.33
N ALA A 72 12.69 -13.12 -3.35
CA ALA A 72 12.29 -14.52 -3.51
C ALA A 72 12.85 -15.39 -2.38
N VAL A 73 14.09 -15.13 -1.95
CA VAL A 73 14.74 -15.81 -0.82
C VAL A 73 14.03 -15.48 0.48
N ASN A 74 13.81 -14.19 0.77
CA ASN A 74 13.12 -13.75 1.97
C ASN A 74 11.71 -14.33 2.07
N ARG A 75 10.98 -14.43 0.94
CA ARG A 75 9.66 -15.05 0.90
C ARG A 75 9.71 -16.53 1.31
N ARG A 76 10.70 -17.30 0.85
CA ARG A 76 10.86 -18.72 1.20
C ARG A 76 11.18 -18.89 2.69
N ILE A 77 12.12 -18.10 3.21
CA ILE A 77 12.50 -18.12 4.62
C ILE A 77 11.29 -17.78 5.51
N ASN A 78 10.59 -16.67 5.21
CA ASN A 78 9.46 -16.21 6.03
C ASN A 78 8.25 -17.16 5.97
N ALA A 79 8.09 -17.91 4.88
CA ALA A 79 7.04 -18.93 4.75
C ALA A 79 7.43 -20.27 5.41
N GLY A 80 8.64 -20.39 5.97
CA GLY A 80 9.10 -21.63 6.61
C GLY A 80 9.34 -22.77 5.62
N VAL A 81 9.52 -22.46 4.33
CA VAL A 81 9.77 -23.42 3.24
C VAL A 81 11.24 -23.39 2.78
N GLY A 82 12.12 -22.90 3.65
CA GLY A 82 13.57 -22.78 3.42
C GLY A 82 14.35 -23.90 4.07
#